data_AF-A0A8N4KXZ0-F1
#
_entry.id   AF-A0A8N4KXZ0-F1
#
_cell.length_a   1.000
_cell.length_b   1.000
_cell.length_c   1.000
_cell.angle_alpha   90.00
_cell.angle_beta   90.00
_cell.angle_gamma   90.00
#
_symmetry.space_group_name_H-M   'P 1'
#
loop_
_entity.id
_entity.type
_entity.pdbx_description
1 polymer ?
#
loop_
_entity_poly.entity_id
_entity_poly.type
_entity_poly.pdbx_seq_one_letter_code
_entity_poly.pdbx_strand_id
1 'polypeptide(L)'
;MPPLNEVLRVNWNLQIISCIVVLLTTHSIQLAHCIDCFKCVSFNEANKACDDPFHNNYSTAILESPCMGGRKGRNGLFPATACIKIGGIYGW
;
A
#
# COMPACT_ATOMS: atom_id res chain seq x y z
N MET A 1 -29.27 45.14 14.65
CA MET A 1 -28.71 43.90 15.22
C MET A 1 -29.40 42.70 14.58
N PRO A 2 -28.67 41.65 14.17
CA PRO A 2 -29.30 40.38 13.81
C PRO A 2 -29.95 39.73 15.05
N PRO A 3 -31.03 38.96 14.89
CA PRO A 3 -31.72 38.34 16.01
C PRO A 3 -30.89 37.17 16.59
N LEU A 4 -30.96 36.98 17.92
CA LEU A 4 -30.10 36.04 18.68
C LEU A 4 -30.16 34.59 18.15
N ASN A 5 -31.32 34.19 17.64
CA ASN A 5 -31.58 32.89 17.02
C ASN A 5 -30.79 32.65 15.71
N GLU A 6 -30.55 33.68 14.90
CA GLU A 6 -29.71 33.57 13.70
C GLU A 6 -28.24 33.36 14.06
N VAL A 7 -27.72 34.08 15.07
CA VAL A 7 -26.33 33.95 15.52
C VAL A 7 -26.06 32.55 16.08
N LEU A 8 -26.99 32.01 16.88
CA LEU A 8 -26.91 30.64 17.42
C LEU A 8 -26.97 29.58 16.29
N ARG A 9 -27.82 29.78 15.28
CA ARG A 9 -27.93 28.88 14.13
C ARG A 9 -26.66 28.89 13.28
N VAL A 10 -26.07 30.05 13.03
CA VAL A 10 -24.80 30.18 12.29
C VAL A 10 -23.66 29.47 13.05
N ASN A 11 -23.57 29.65 14.37
CA ASN A 11 -22.54 29.02 15.19
C ASN A 11 -22.63 27.48 15.20
N TRP A 12 -23.86 26.95 15.31
CA TRP A 12 -24.11 25.52 15.24
C TRP A 12 -23.75 24.92 13.87
N ASN A 13 -24.07 25.63 12.78
CA ASN A 13 -23.68 25.21 11.43
C ASN A 13 -22.15 25.22 11.25
N LEU A 14 -21.46 26.23 11.77
CA LEU A 14 -19.99 26.30 11.73
C LEU A 14 -19.34 25.15 12.52
N GLN A 15 -19.88 24.79 13.68
CA GLN A 15 -19.41 23.65 14.46
C GLN A 15 -19.62 22.31 13.73
N ILE A 16 -20.80 22.10 13.12
CA ILE A 16 -21.07 20.90 12.33
C ILE A 16 -20.10 20.81 11.14
N ILE A 17 -19.93 21.90 10.40
CA ILE A 17 -19.02 21.93 9.24
C ILE A 17 -17.59 21.62 9.69
N SER A 18 -17.13 22.21 10.79
CA SER A 18 -15.81 21.93 11.36
C SER A 18 -15.63 20.45 11.71
N CYS A 19 -16.62 19.83 12.38
CA CYS A 19 -16.59 18.40 12.70
C CYS A 19 -16.55 17.51 11.46
N ILE A 20 -17.36 17.83 10.43
CA ILE A 20 -17.37 17.08 9.16
C ILE A 20 -16.00 17.17 8.47
N VAL A 21 -15.40 18.36 8.41
CA VAL A 21 -14.05 18.55 7.83
C VAL A 21 -13.00 17.73 8.57
N VAL A 22 -13.02 17.74 9.91
CA VAL A 22 -12.09 16.93 10.72
C VAL A 22 -12.28 15.44 10.44
N LEU A 23 -13.51 14.93 10.44
CA LEU A 23 -13.79 13.52 10.15
C LEU A 23 -13.33 13.10 8.75
N LEU A 24 -13.61 13.91 7.72
CA LEU A 24 -13.18 13.66 6.35
C LEU A 24 -11.65 13.65 6.19
N THR A 25 -10.95 14.57 6.87
CA THR A 25 -9.48 14.63 6.81
C THR A 25 -8.78 13.50 7.55
N THR A 26 -9.37 12.95 8.62
CA THR A 26 -8.79 11.79 9.31
C THR A 26 -8.90 10.49 8.50
N HIS A 27 -9.93 10.36 7.67
CA HIS A 27 -10.17 9.13 6.91
C HIS A 27 -9.24 8.97 5.70
N SER A 28 -8.74 10.06 5.13
CA SER A 28 -7.89 10.05 3.93
C SER A 28 -6.43 9.64 4.18
N ILE A 29 -5.99 9.55 5.44
CA ILE A 29 -4.58 9.28 5.80
C ILE A 29 -4.19 7.80 5.62
N GLN A 30 -5.14 6.89 5.43
CA GLN A 30 -4.86 5.44 5.45
C GLN A 30 -4.51 4.81 4.08
N LEU A 31 -4.36 5.59 3.01
CA LEU A 31 -4.12 5.05 1.66
C LEU A 31 -2.62 4.94 1.33
N ALA A 32 -1.85 4.26 2.20
CA ALA A 32 -0.51 3.81 1.82
C ALA A 32 -0.65 2.57 0.93
N HIS A 33 -0.74 2.79 -0.38
CA HIS A 33 -0.87 1.72 -1.36
C HIS A 33 0.46 0.98 -1.54
N CYS A 34 0.46 -0.28 -1.17
CA CYS A 34 1.52 -1.22 -1.47
C CYS A 34 1.08 -2.07 -2.67
N ILE A 35 2.01 -2.43 -3.56
CA ILE A 35 1.70 -3.41 -4.60
C ILE A 35 1.76 -4.82 -4.03
N ASP A 36 1.08 -5.75 -4.69
CA ASP A 36 1.24 -7.18 -4.46
C ASP A 36 2.36 -7.71 -5.35
N CYS A 37 3.09 -8.72 -4.88
CA CYS A 37 4.16 -9.34 -5.67
C CYS A 37 4.14 -10.86 -5.53
N PHE A 38 4.62 -11.55 -6.56
CA PHE A 38 4.93 -12.97 -6.46
C PHE A 38 6.28 -13.14 -5.79
N LYS A 39 6.31 -13.79 -4.63
CA LYS A 39 7.52 -14.03 -3.85
C LYS A 39 7.86 -15.51 -3.83
N CYS A 40 8.91 -15.89 -4.54
CA CYS A 40 9.43 -17.25 -4.50
C CYS A 40 10.88 -17.34 -4.97
N VAL A 41 11.50 -18.50 -4.76
CA VAL A 41 12.91 -18.78 -5.10
C VAL A 41 12.99 -20.12 -5.84
N SER A 42 13.77 -20.16 -6.91
CA SER A 42 14.08 -21.38 -7.67
C SER A 42 15.59 -21.59 -7.64
N PHE A 43 16.02 -22.79 -7.27
CA PHE A 43 17.42 -23.21 -7.35
C PHE A 43 17.49 -24.39 -8.31
N ASN A 44 18.34 -24.32 -9.32
CA ASN A 44 18.50 -25.35 -10.35
C ASN A 44 17.15 -25.81 -10.95
N GLU A 45 16.28 -24.86 -11.31
CA GLU A 45 14.94 -25.11 -11.90
C GLU A 45 13.98 -25.93 -11.02
N ALA A 46 14.24 -26.04 -9.72
CA ALA A 46 13.37 -26.79 -8.80
C ALA A 46 11.94 -26.22 -8.71
N ASN A 47 11.75 -24.94 -9.05
CA ASN A 47 10.45 -24.27 -8.97
C ASN A 47 10.12 -23.54 -10.28
N LYS A 48 9.67 -24.29 -11.30
CA LYS A 48 9.30 -23.74 -12.62
C LYS A 48 8.29 -22.58 -12.56
N ALA A 49 7.40 -22.57 -11.55
CA ALA A 49 6.44 -21.49 -11.34
C ALA A 49 7.09 -20.13 -11.05
N CYS A 50 8.31 -20.11 -10.52
CA CYS A 50 9.09 -18.89 -10.23
C CYS A 50 9.93 -18.41 -11.40
N ASP A 51 10.25 -19.33 -12.31
CA ASP A 51 11.14 -19.08 -13.42
C ASP A 51 10.42 -18.34 -14.57
N ASP A 52 9.08 -18.30 -14.58
CA ASP A 52 8.30 -17.44 -15.48
C ASP A 52 8.40 -15.95 -15.06
N PRO A 53 8.81 -15.04 -15.95
CA PRO A 53 8.97 -13.63 -15.62
C PRO A 53 7.67 -12.81 -15.57
N PHE A 54 6.56 -13.28 -16.14
CA PHE A 54 5.34 -12.46 -16.26
C PHE A 54 4.00 -13.22 -16.19
N HIS A 55 4.00 -14.55 -16.24
CA HIS A 55 2.79 -15.37 -16.16
C HIS A 55 2.79 -16.24 -14.90
N ASN A 56 2.04 -15.80 -13.91
CA ASN A 56 1.73 -16.59 -12.72
C ASN A 56 0.51 -17.51 -12.96
N ASN A 57 0.42 -18.22 -14.09
CA ASN A 57 -0.67 -19.19 -14.32
C ASN A 57 -0.55 -20.47 -13.45
N TYR A 58 0.27 -20.42 -12.39
CA TYR A 58 0.53 -21.55 -11.52
C TYR A 58 -0.32 -21.49 -10.25
N SER A 59 -0.14 -20.48 -9.40
CA SER A 59 -0.87 -20.40 -8.15
C SER A 59 -0.84 -19.01 -7.54
N THR A 60 -1.94 -18.60 -6.91
CA THR A 60 -2.00 -17.45 -6.01
C THR A 60 -1.30 -17.71 -4.67
N ALA A 61 -0.86 -18.95 -4.40
CA ALA A 61 -0.16 -19.30 -3.16
C ALA A 61 1.21 -18.61 -2.98
N ILE A 62 1.81 -18.11 -4.06
CA ILE A 62 3.07 -17.33 -4.03
C ILE A 62 2.83 -15.81 -4.09
N LEU A 63 1.58 -15.37 -4.08
CA LEU A 63 1.22 -13.95 -4.04
C LEU A 63 1.33 -13.43 -2.61
N GLU A 64 2.15 -12.40 -2.42
CA GLU A 64 2.29 -11.68 -1.15
C GLU A 64 1.57 -10.33 -1.25
N SER A 65 0.64 -10.09 -0.33
CA SER A 65 -0.10 -8.82 -0.18
C SER A 65 -0.22 -8.43 1.30
N PRO A 66 0.24 -7.23 1.73
CA PRO A 66 1.02 -6.25 0.97
C PRO A 66 2.50 -6.65 0.83
N CYS A 67 3.11 -6.47 -0.35
CA CYS A 67 4.51 -6.83 -0.53
C CYS A 67 5.49 -5.77 0.00
N MET A 68 6.34 -6.15 0.95
CA MET A 68 7.35 -5.23 1.48
C MET A 68 8.75 -5.58 0.95
N GLY A 69 9.56 -4.56 0.65
CA GLY A 69 10.91 -4.70 0.12
C GLY A 69 11.93 -3.80 0.82
N GLY A 70 13.21 -4.17 0.73
CA GLY A 70 14.31 -3.33 1.19
C GLY A 70 14.52 -2.11 0.28
N ARG A 71 15.05 -1.02 0.85
CA ARG A 71 15.45 0.17 0.09
C ARG A 71 16.94 0.44 0.29
N LYS A 72 17.64 0.80 -0.80
CA LYS A 72 19.07 1.13 -0.74
C LYS A 72 19.35 2.19 0.33
N GLY A 73 20.31 1.92 1.21
CA GLY A 73 20.73 2.86 2.26
C GLY A 73 19.75 2.98 3.43
N ARG A 74 18.78 2.06 3.59
CA ARG A 74 17.87 2.04 4.74
C ARG A 74 17.76 0.64 5.33
N ASN A 75 17.66 0.56 6.65
CA ASN A 75 17.40 -0.68 7.37
C ASN A 75 15.90 -0.88 7.53
N GLY A 76 15.44 -2.11 7.30
CA GLY A 76 14.03 -2.51 7.43
C GLY A 76 13.29 -2.68 6.11
N LEU A 77 12.00 -2.97 6.25
CA LEU A 77 11.07 -3.24 5.15
C LEU A 77 10.20 -2.02 4.87
N PHE A 78 9.97 -1.74 3.59
CA PHE A 78 9.17 -0.62 3.11
C PHE A 78 8.15 -1.11 2.08
N PRO A 79 7.01 -0.41 1.90
CA PRO A 79 6.05 -0.76 0.86
C PRO A 79 6.73 -0.85 -0.50
N ALA A 80 6.58 -1.99 -1.16
CA ALA A 80 7.09 -2.16 -2.51
C ALA A 80 6.30 -1.27 -3.46
N THR A 81 7.01 -0.64 -4.39
CA THR A 81 6.43 0.16 -5.47
C THR A 81 6.74 -0.43 -6.84
N ALA A 82 7.53 -1.50 -6.89
CA ALA A 82 7.89 -2.25 -8.10
C ALA A 82 8.25 -3.69 -7.76
N CYS A 83 7.96 -4.63 -8.66
CA CYS A 83 8.40 -6.02 -8.56
C CYS A 83 9.84 -6.13 -9.10
N ILE A 84 10.72 -6.81 -8.36
CA ILE A 84 12.09 -7.10 -8.80
C ILE A 84 12.28 -8.61 -8.85
N LYS A 85 12.54 -9.15 -10.05
CA LYS A 85 12.97 -10.54 -10.23
C LYS A 85 14.51 -10.58 -10.24
N ILE A 86 15.09 -11.36 -9.35
CA ILE A 86 16.54 -11.60 -9.32
C ILE A 86 16.77 -13.01 -9.83
N GLY A 87 17.38 -13.13 -11.01
CA GLY A 87 17.86 -14.39 -11.57
C GLY A 87 19.38 -14.34 -11.71
N GLY A 88 20.06 -15.45 -11.41
CA GLY A 88 21.51 -15.54 -11.54
C GLY A 88 21.98 -16.97 -11.44
N ILE A 89 23.13 -17.25 -12.04
CA ILE A 89 23.87 -18.50 -11.90
C ILE A 89 25.05 -18.19 -10.98
N TYR A 90 25.28 -19.00 -9.94
CA TYR A 90 26.50 -18.86 -9.13
C TYR A 90 27.69 -19.21 -10.01
N GLY A 91 28.47 -18.19 -10.39
CA GLY A 91 29.75 -18.38 -11.08
C GLY A 91 30.79 -18.88 -10.08
N TRP A 92 31.45 -19.99 -10.43
CA TRP A 92 32.62 -20.51 -9.73
C TRP A 92 33.88 -19.74 -10.14
#